data_AF-E7S0G2-F1
#
_entry.id   AF-E7S0G2-F1
#
_cell.length_a   1.000
_cell.length_b   1.000
_cell.length_c   1.000
_cell.angle_alpha   90.00
_cell.angle_beta   90.00
_cell.angle_gamma   90.00
#
_symmetry.space_group_name_H-M   'P 1'
#
loop_
_entity.id
_entity.type
_entity.pdbx_description
1 polymer ?
#
loop_
_entity_poly.entity_id
_entity_poly.type
_entity_poly.pdbx_seq_one_letter_code
_entity_poly.pdbx_strand_id
1 'polypeptide(L)'
;MAIWLLEVRAGVYIGDVSKRTREMIWEHLQAGYEQGSVVMAWASSHESGYEFQTLGANRRLPVEFDGLHLVAFHPTEQSPVL
;
A
#
# COMPACT_ATOMS: atom_id res chain seq x y z
N MET A 1 0.07 -13.06 -7.08
CA MET A 1 -0.27 -11.74 -7.67
C MET A 1 -0.33 -11.75 -9.19
N ALA A 2 0.67 -12.32 -9.89
CA ALA A 2 0.74 -12.36 -11.36
C ALA A 2 -0.45 -13.06 -12.07
N ILE A 3 -1.31 -13.75 -11.33
CA ILE A 3 -2.57 -14.33 -11.83
C ILE A 3 -3.60 -13.23 -12.18
N TRP A 4 -3.60 -12.11 -11.44
CA TRP A 4 -4.61 -11.05 -11.56
C TRP A 4 -4.05 -9.73 -12.07
N LEU A 5 -2.76 -9.47 -11.85
CA LEU A 5 -2.12 -8.20 -12.11
C LEU A 5 -0.89 -8.39 -13.01
N LEU A 6 -0.58 -7.39 -13.82
CA LEU A 6 0.63 -7.33 -14.62
C LEU A 6 1.79 -6.79 -13.79
N GLU A 7 2.89 -7.54 -13.70
CA GLU A 7 4.13 -7.06 -13.09
C GLU A 7 4.92 -6.20 -14.08
N VAL A 8 4.98 -4.90 -13.83
CA VAL A 8 5.67 -3.94 -14.72
C VAL A 8 7.13 -3.68 -14.31
N ARG A 9 7.45 -3.96 -13.04
CA ARG A 9 8.79 -3.97 -12.45
C ARG A 9 8.79 -4.96 -11.30
N ALA A 10 9.97 -5.40 -10.87
CA ALA A 10 10.12 -6.27 -9.70
C ALA A 10 9.35 -5.70 -8.50
N GLY A 11 8.32 -6.43 -8.05
CA GLY A 11 7.47 -6.04 -6.92
C GLY A 11 6.42 -4.97 -7.20
N VAL A 12 6.28 -4.49 -8.45
CA VAL A 12 5.29 -3.49 -8.85
C VAL A 12 4.29 -4.10 -9.82
N TYR A 13 3.05 -4.17 -9.36
CA TYR A 13 1.95 -4.81 -10.08
C TYR A 13 0.84 -3.80 -10.36
N ILE A 14 0.28 -3.83 -11.57
CA ILE A 14 -0.85 -2.98 -11.98
C ILE A 14 -1.96 -3.82 -12.58
N GLY A 15 -3.20 -3.36 -12.44
CA GLY A 15 -4.36 -3.99 -13.05
C GLY A 15 -5.64 -3.24 -12.73
N ASP A 16 -6.69 -3.55 -13.48
CA ASP A 16 -8.05 -3.08 -13.23
C ASP A 16 -8.88 -4.27 -12.76
N VAL A 17 -9.32 -4.23 -11.51
CA VAL A 17 -9.99 -5.36 -10.86
C VAL A 17 -11.15 -4.89 -9.99
N SER A 18 -12.16 -5.74 -9.86
CA SER A 18 -13.31 -5.46 -8.98
C SER A 18 -12.89 -5.34 -7.51
N LYS A 19 -13.73 -4.68 -6.70
CA LYS A 19 -13.57 -4.61 -5.23
C LYS A 19 -13.37 -5.99 -4.60
N ARG A 20 -14.17 -6.99 -5.01
CA ARG A 20 -14.06 -8.37 -4.52
C ARG A 20 -12.69 -8.97 -4.83
N THR A 21 -12.21 -8.82 -6.07
CA THR A 21 -10.89 -9.32 -6.47
C THR A 21 -9.78 -8.62 -5.70
N ARG A 22 -9.89 -7.31 -5.47
CA ARG A 22 -8.95 -6.53 -4.66
C ARG A 22 -8.89 -7.05 -3.22
N GLU A 23 -10.03 -7.30 -2.59
CA GLU A 23 -10.11 -7.87 -1.24
C GLU A 23 -9.46 -9.27 -1.17
N MET A 24 -9.72 -10.12 -2.16
CA MET A 24 -9.05 -11.43 -2.25
C MET A 24 -7.52 -11.32 -2.42
N ILE A 25 -7.03 -10.37 -3.24
CA ILE A 25 -5.59 -10.12 -3.37
C ILE A 25 -5.01 -9.68 -2.02
N TRP A 26 -5.74 -8.84 -1.28
CA TRP A 26 -5.31 -8.38 0.04
C TRP A 26 -5.17 -9.51 1.04
N GLU A 27 -6.16 -10.41 1.15
CA GLU A 27 -6.09 -11.58 2.03
C GLU A 27 -4.87 -12.45 1.70
N HIS A 28 -4.58 -12.63 0.41
CA HIS A 28 -3.43 -13.39 -0.05
C HIS A 28 -2.09 -12.73 0.35
N LEU A 29 -2.02 -11.40 0.26
CA LEU A 29 -0.88 -10.63 0.73
C LEU A 29 -0.71 -10.72 2.26
N GLN A 30 -1.80 -10.62 3.02
CA GLN A 30 -1.76 -10.76 4.48
C GLN A 30 -1.22 -12.13 4.92
N ALA A 31 -1.54 -13.19 4.17
CA ALA A 31 -1.04 -14.53 4.45
C ALA A 31 0.44 -14.75 4.06
N GLY A 32 0.98 -13.95 3.13
CA GLY A 32 2.28 -14.22 2.50
C GLY A 32 3.31 -13.09 2.52
N TYR A 33 3.04 -11.96 3.20
CA TYR A 33 3.99 -10.84 3.21
C TYR A 33 5.22 -11.08 4.09
N GLU A 34 5.16 -12.04 5.03
CA GLU A 34 6.24 -12.41 5.95
C GLU A 34 6.87 -11.20 6.65
N GLN A 35 8.14 -10.88 6.35
CA GLN A 35 8.86 -9.70 6.88
C GLN A 35 8.95 -8.55 5.87
N GLY A 36 8.24 -8.66 4.74
CA GLY A 36 8.17 -7.63 3.72
C GLY A 36 7.27 -6.46 4.09
N SER A 37 7.18 -5.49 3.18
CA SER A 37 6.23 -4.38 3.27
C SER A 37 5.49 -4.24 1.94
N VAL A 38 4.18 -3.99 2.02
CA VAL A 38 3.31 -3.89 0.87
C VAL A 38 2.48 -2.62 0.98
N VAL A 39 2.27 -1.95 -0.15
CA VAL A 39 1.24 -0.92 -0.31
C VAL A 39 0.32 -1.36 -1.44
N MET A 40 -0.99 -1.25 -1.22
CA MET A 40 -1.99 -1.44 -2.26
C MET A 40 -2.82 -0.17 -2.37
N ALA A 41 -2.88 0.40 -3.57
CA ALA A 41 -3.70 1.56 -3.88
C ALA A 41 -4.71 1.20 -4.99
N TRP A 42 -5.87 1.84 -4.98
CA TRP A 42 -6.91 1.67 -5.99
C TRP A 42 -7.62 2.99 -6.27
N ALA A 43 -8.19 3.11 -7.47
CA ALA A 43 -9.07 4.22 -7.81
C ALA A 43 -10.34 4.18 -6.95
N SER A 44 -10.74 5.33 -6.40
CA SER A 44 -11.94 5.47 -5.57
C SER A 44 -12.69 6.76 -5.91
N SER A 45 -13.88 6.93 -5.35
CA SER A 45 -14.66 8.16 -5.46
C SER A 45 -14.35 9.20 -4.36
N HIS A 46 -13.28 9.00 -3.58
CA HIS A 46 -12.82 9.99 -2.60
C HIS A 46 -12.15 11.18 -3.30
N GLU A 47 -11.97 12.27 -2.58
CA GLU A 47 -11.47 13.55 -3.11
C GLU A 47 -10.13 13.41 -3.85
N SER A 48 -9.21 12.59 -3.33
CA SER A 48 -7.91 12.34 -3.96
C SER A 48 -7.98 11.44 -5.22
N GLY A 49 -9.15 10.86 -5.53
CA GLY A 49 -9.35 9.92 -6.63
C GLY A 49 -8.79 8.51 -6.38
N TYR A 50 -8.25 8.25 -5.19
CA TYR A 50 -7.72 6.96 -4.78
C TYR A 50 -7.87 6.73 -3.28
N GLU A 51 -7.73 5.48 -2.90
CA GLU A 51 -7.48 5.05 -1.52
C GLU A 51 -6.31 4.06 -1.53
N PHE A 52 -5.70 3.85 -0.37
CA PHE A 52 -4.65 2.87 -0.22
C PHE A 52 -4.58 2.32 1.21
N GLN A 53 -3.90 1.18 1.35
CA GLN A 53 -3.62 0.54 2.63
C GLN A 53 -2.26 -0.16 2.58
N THR A 54 -1.70 -0.43 3.75
CA THR A 54 -0.33 -0.94 3.91
C THR A 54 -0.26 -2.20 4.77
N LEU A 55 0.71 -3.07 4.49
CA LEU A 55 1.12 -4.21 5.35
C LEU A 55 2.61 -4.16 5.64
N GLY A 56 2.97 -4.72 6.79
CA GLY A 56 4.36 -4.82 7.24
C GLY A 56 4.94 -3.50 7.73
N ALA A 57 6.12 -3.59 8.34
CA ALA A 57 6.81 -2.43 8.88
C ALA A 57 7.37 -1.56 7.73
N ASN A 58 7.06 -0.27 7.75
CA ASN A 58 7.62 0.72 6.83
C ASN A 58 7.76 2.06 7.55
N ARG A 59 8.73 2.87 7.13
CA ARG A 59 8.87 4.25 7.60
C ARG A 59 7.89 5.20 6.92
N ARG A 60 7.27 4.77 5.81
CA ARG A 60 6.19 5.45 5.11
C ARG A 60 4.87 4.92 5.63
N LEU A 61 4.27 5.67 6.55
CA LEU A 61 3.03 5.27 7.22
C LEU A 61 1.86 6.13 6.71
N PRO A 62 0.67 5.53 6.50
CA PRO A 62 -0.53 6.29 6.18
C PRO A 62 -0.87 7.23 7.34
N VAL A 63 -1.19 8.48 7.02
CA VAL A 63 -1.69 9.47 7.98
C VAL A 63 -2.89 10.19 7.40
N GLU A 64 -3.80 10.60 8.28
CA GLU A 64 -4.90 11.49 7.94
C GLU A 64 -4.49 12.93 8.28
N PHE A 65 -4.69 13.84 7.35
CA PHE A 65 -4.41 15.26 7.52
C PHE A 65 -5.43 16.09 6.77
N ASP A 66 -6.33 16.76 7.50
CA ASP A 66 -7.35 17.66 6.96
C ASP A 66 -8.27 17.01 5.92
N GLY A 67 -8.75 15.80 6.21
CA GLY A 67 -9.58 14.97 5.34
C GLY A 67 -8.81 14.15 4.30
N LEU A 68 -7.49 14.38 4.14
CA LEU A 68 -6.68 13.73 3.11
C LEU A 68 -5.88 12.54 3.66
N HIS A 69 -5.86 11.45 2.89
CA HIS A 69 -5.01 10.29 3.18
C HIS A 69 -3.63 10.49 2.55
N LEU A 70 -2.63 10.75 3.39
CA LEU A 70 -1.25 11.04 3.00
C LEU A 70 -0.27 9.99 3.55
N VAL A 71 1.02 10.17 3.24
CA VAL A 71 2.10 9.31 3.73
C VAL A 71 3.10 10.14 4.52
N ALA A 72 3.23 9.86 5.82
CA ALA A 72 4.30 10.41 6.65
C ALA A 72 5.57 9.58 6.48
N PHE A 73 6.73 10.25 6.36
CA PHE A 73 8.03 9.58 6.32
C PHE A 73 8.77 9.75 7.64
N HIS A 74 8.77 8.71 8.45
CA HIS A 74 9.40 8.71 9.77
C HIS A 74 10.94 8.58 9.69
N PRO A 75 11.68 9.20 10.61
CA PRO A 75 13.13 9.02 10.70
C PRO A 75 13.51 7.56 10.99
N THR A 76 14.76 7.18 10.70
CA THR A 76 15.32 5.94 11.25
C THR A 76 15.55 6.12 12.75
N GLU A 77 15.44 5.06 13.53
CA GLU A 77 15.74 5.05 14.98
C GLU A 77 17.14 5.60 15.31
N GLN A 78 18.06 5.59 14.33
CA GLN A 78 19.37 6.24 14.40
C GLN A 78 19.38 7.60 13.67
N SER A 79 18.60 8.57 14.13
CA SER A 79 18.87 9.97 13.76
C SER A 79 19.63 10.61 14.92
N PRO A 80 20.88 11.08 14.72
CA PRO A 80 21.52 11.90 15.73
C PRO A 80 20.65 13.13 15.93
N VAL A 81 20.27 13.41 17.18
CA VAL A 81 19.67 14.69 17.54
C VAL A 81 20.75 15.74 17.26
N LEU A 82 20.50 16.62 16.29
CA LEU A 82 21.33 17.82 16.05
C LEU A 82 21.04 18.87 17.12
#